data_AF-A0A5C6G6Q3-F1
#
_entry.id   AF-A0A5C6G6Q3-F1
#
_cell.length_a   1.000
_cell.length_b   1.000
_cell.length_c   1.000
_cell.angle_alpha   90.00
_cell.angle_beta   90.00
_cell.angle_gamma   90.00
#
_symmetry.space_group_name_H-M   'P 1'
#
loop_
_entity.id
_entity.type
_entity.pdbx_description
1 polymer ?
#
loop_
_entity_poly.entity_id
_entity_poly.type
_entity_poly.pdbx_seq_one_letter_code
_entity_poly.pdbx_strand_id
1 'polypeptide(L)'
;MTAPEESPCRILVIASGFSSNFQALIDAISAGQLPNSRIISLVTNRKNAHAIVRADKAGIPWDYFNLISISFLRKGEIDERTVA
;
A
#
# COMPACT_ATOMS: atom_id res chain seq x y z
N MET A 1 25.24 14.17 23.45
CA MET A 1 25.42 12.86 22.81
C MET A 1 24.04 12.40 22.37
N THR A 2 23.65 12.69 21.13
CA THR A 2 22.42 12.19 20.51
C THR A 2 22.60 10.71 20.22
N ALA A 3 21.64 9.88 20.63
CA ALA A 3 21.61 8.45 20.31
C ALA A 3 21.70 8.26 18.79
N PRO A 4 22.22 7.12 18.29
CA PRO A 4 22.18 6.84 16.86
C PRO A 4 20.72 6.89 16.41
N GLU A 5 20.41 7.76 15.45
CA GLU A 5 19.09 7.86 14.82
C GLU A 5 18.72 6.46 14.29
N GLU A 6 17.89 5.73 15.04
CA GLU A 6 17.40 4.43 14.60
C GLU A 6 16.67 4.61 13.28
N SER A 7 16.98 3.77 12.30
CA SER A 7 16.35 3.86 10.98
C SER A 7 14.82 3.73 11.11
N PRO A 8 14.04 4.55 10.40
CA PRO A 8 12.59 4.56 10.56
C PRO A 8 11.98 3.22 10.17
N CYS A 9 11.02 2.75 10.96
CA CYS A 9 10.21 1.58 10.64
C CYS A 9 9.47 1.82 9.31
N ARG A 10 9.70 0.93 8.35
CA ARG A 10 9.16 1.03 6.99
C ARG A 10 8.00 0.06 6.86
N ILE A 11 6.78 0.61 6.75
CA ILE A 11 5.55 -0.18 6.72
C ILE A 11 5.06 -0.31 5.28
N LEU A 12 4.88 -1.54 4.82
CA LEU A 12 4.15 -1.85 3.58
C LEU A 12 2.76 -2.37 3.96
N VAL A 13 1.72 -1.79 3.38
CA VAL A 13 0.33 -2.15 3.68
C VAL A 13 -0.26 -2.93 2.51
N ILE A 14 -0.93 -4.04 2.78
CA ILE A 14 -1.70 -4.79 1.76
C ILE A 14 -3.18 -4.64 2.07
N ALA A 15 -3.98 -4.14 1.12
CA ALA A 15 -5.42 -3.93 1.31
C ALA A 15 -6.24 -4.29 0.08
N SER A 16 -7.43 -4.87 0.30
CA SER A 16 -8.30 -5.39 -0.77
C SER A 16 -9.69 -4.71 -0.84
N GLY A 17 -9.94 -3.63 -0.09
CA GLY A 17 -11.29 -3.07 -0.01
C GLY A 17 -11.38 -1.65 0.56
N PHE A 18 -12.37 -1.41 1.44
CA PHE A 18 -12.57 -0.10 2.05
C PHE A 18 -11.40 0.32 2.93
N SER A 19 -10.74 -0.61 3.63
CA SER A 19 -9.51 -0.36 4.41
C SER A 19 -9.54 0.86 5.32
N SER A 20 -10.50 0.92 6.24
CA SER A 20 -10.50 1.91 7.34
C SER A 20 -9.23 1.80 8.20
N ASN A 21 -8.68 0.59 8.36
CA ASN A 21 -7.42 0.37 9.08
C ASN A 21 -6.22 1.08 8.42
N PHE A 22 -6.22 1.21 7.08
CA PHE A 22 -5.18 1.97 6.39
C PHE A 22 -5.27 3.47 6.73
N GLN A 23 -6.48 4.01 6.85
CA GLN A 23 -6.66 5.39 7.33
C GLN A 23 -6.16 5.52 8.76
N ALA A 24 -6.52 4.59 9.65
CA ALA A 24 -6.07 4.62 11.05
C ALA A 24 -4.53 4.61 11.17
N LEU A 25 -3.84 3.85 10.31
CA LEU A 25 -2.37 3.86 10.27
C LEU A 25 -1.80 5.20 9.78
N ILE A 26 -2.39 5.78 8.74
CA ILE A 26 -2.01 7.12 8.25
C ILE A 26 -2.20 8.16 9.36
N ASP A 27 -3.36 8.14 10.03
CA ASP A 27 -3.72 9.07 11.08
C ASP A 27 -2.78 8.92 12.29
N ALA A 28 -2.48 7.69 12.70
CA ALA A 28 -1.59 7.42 13.83
C ALA A 28 -0.14 7.89 13.56
N ILE A 29 0.36 7.74 12.34
CA ILE A 29 1.67 8.28 11.94
C ILE A 29 1.63 9.80 11.92
N SER A 30 0.60 10.39 11.32
CA SER A 30 0.44 11.86 11.25
C SER A 30 0.25 12.50 12.62
N ALA A 31 -0.36 11.78 13.57
CA ALA A 31 -0.54 12.21 14.96
C ALA A 31 0.68 11.94 15.85
N GLY A 32 1.75 11.34 15.32
CA GLY A 32 2.96 11.00 16.07
C GLY A 32 2.77 9.87 17.10
N GLN A 33 1.67 9.13 17.02
CA GLN A 33 1.39 7.96 17.88
C GLN A 33 2.23 6.74 17.50
N LEU A 34 2.70 6.71 16.25
CA LEU A 34 3.68 5.75 15.75
C LEU A 34 4.99 6.49 15.48
N PRO A 35 5.83 6.70 16.51
CA PRO A 35 7.09 7.43 16.34
C PRO A 35 8.05 6.65 15.43
N ASN A 36 8.93 7.38 14.75
CA ASN A 36 9.94 6.83 13.86
C ASN A 36 9.41 5.81 12.83
N SER A 37 8.18 6.02 12.33
CA SER A 37 7.50 5.09 11.44
C SER A 37 6.98 5.81 10.20
N ARG A 38 7.02 5.14 9.05
CA ARG A 38 6.45 5.64 7.81
C ARG A 38 5.86 4.52 6.98
N ILE A 39 4.73 4.79 6.34
CA ILE A 39 4.20 3.91 5.30
C ILE A 39 4.96 4.21 4.03
N ILE A 40 5.56 3.17 3.45
CA ILE A 40 6.38 3.29 2.25
C ILE A 40 5.67 2.86 0.97
N SER A 41 4.62 2.04 1.06
CA SER A 41 3.84 1.58 -0.08
C SER A 41 2.53 0.93 0.35
N LEU A 42 1.53 1.02 -0.53
CA LEU A 42 0.29 0.26 -0.48
C LEU A 42 0.24 -0.74 -1.63
N VAL A 43 -0.05 -2.01 -1.34
CA VAL A 43 -0.32 -3.04 -2.35
C VAL A 43 -1.80 -3.38 -2.31
N THR A 44 -2.45 -3.39 -3.47
CA THR A 44 -3.87 -3.76 -3.57
C THR A 44 -4.15 -4.70 -4.73
N ASN A 45 -5.14 -5.58 -4.53
CA ASN A 45 -5.63 -6.47 -5.57
C ASN A 45 -6.95 -6.03 -6.20
N ARG A 46 -7.47 -4.84 -5.84
CA ARG A 46 -8.69 -4.27 -6.44
C ARG A 46 -8.39 -2.90 -7.04
N LYS A 47 -8.65 -2.73 -8.34
CA LYS A 47 -8.40 -1.46 -9.08
C LYS A 47 -9.16 -0.27 -8.51
N ASN A 48 -10.33 -0.52 -7.93
CA ASN A 48 -11.22 0.50 -7.39
C ASN A 48 -11.26 0.47 -5.84
N ALA A 49 -10.19 -0.01 -5.19
CA ALA A 49 -10.12 -0.02 -3.73
C ALA A 49 -10.13 1.42 -3.19
N HIS A 50 -10.97 1.69 -2.19
CA HIS A 50 -10.96 2.98 -1.50
C HIS A 50 -9.64 3.24 -0.74
N ALA A 51 -8.82 2.20 -0.55
CA ALA A 51 -7.45 2.34 -0.07
C ALA A 51 -6.55 3.15 -1.03
N ILE A 52 -6.76 3.04 -2.35
CA ILE A 52 -6.01 3.81 -3.36
C ILE A 52 -6.24 5.30 -3.18
N VAL A 53 -7.52 5.71 -3.05
CA VAL A 53 -7.90 7.12 -2.82
C VAL A 53 -7.24 7.69 -1.56
N ARG A 54 -7.07 6.86 -0.52
CA ARG A 54 -6.37 7.29 0.71
C ARG A 54 -4.86 7.40 0.50
N ALA A 55 -4.27 6.46 -0.24
CA ALA A 55 -2.85 6.48 -0.56
C ALA A 55 -2.50 7.72 -1.40
N ASP A 56 -3.30 8.00 -2.43
CA ASP A 56 -3.16 9.20 -3.27
C ASP A 56 -3.24 10.49 -2.43
N LYS A 57 -4.23 10.59 -1.52
CA LYS A 57 -4.38 11.74 -0.61
C LYS A 57 -3.21 11.91 0.37
N ALA A 58 -2.62 10.80 0.82
CA ALA A 58 -1.50 10.80 1.75
C ALA A 58 -0.12 10.86 1.04
N GLY A 59 -0.08 10.88 -0.30
CA GLY A 59 1.17 10.86 -1.06
C GLY A 59 1.94 9.53 -0.95
N ILE A 60 1.25 8.43 -0.64
CA ILE A 60 1.84 7.10 -0.47
C ILE A 60 1.79 6.39 -1.84
N PRO A 61 2.92 5.90 -2.36
CA PRO A 61 2.93 5.15 -3.62
C PRO A 61 2.16 3.85 -3.46
N TRP A 62 1.51 3.39 -4.52
CA TRP A 62 0.76 2.14 -4.49
C TRP A 62 0.95 1.31 -5.75
N ASP A 63 0.89 -0.01 -5.56
CA ASP A 63 0.95 -1.00 -6.63
C ASP A 63 -0.34 -1.81 -6.66
N TYR A 64 -0.82 -2.07 -7.88
CA TYR A 64 -1.96 -2.94 -8.12
C TYR A 64 -1.51 -4.27 -8.74
N PHE A 65 -1.91 -5.37 -8.11
CA PHE A 65 -1.67 -6.73 -8.56
C PHE A 65 -3.00 -7.46 -8.74
N ASN A 66 -3.37 -7.75 -9.98
CA ASN A 66 -4.60 -8.51 -10.24
C ASN A 66 -4.39 -9.97 -9.84
N LEU A 67 -5.36 -10.55 -9.12
CA LEU A 67 -5.42 -12.00 -8.95
C LEU A 67 -5.97 -12.60 -10.24
N ILE A 68 -5.07 -13.08 -11.09
CA ILE A 68 -5.43 -13.95 -12.21
C ILE A 68 -5.18 -15.37 -11.72
N SER A 69 -6.10 -16.28 -12.00
CA SER A 69 -6.30 -17.58 -11.34
C SER A 69 -5.08 -18.51 -11.23
N ILE A 70 -3.91 -18.16 -11.79
CA ILE A 70 -2.71 -19.00 -11.86
C ILE A 70 -1.40 -18.22 -11.58
N SER A 71 -1.36 -16.86 -11.53
CA SER A 71 -0.12 -16.11 -11.26
C SER A 71 -0.31 -14.61 -10.95
N PHE A 72 0.77 -13.93 -10.52
CA PHE A 72 0.80 -12.49 -10.22
C PHE A 72 1.34 -11.69 -11.44
N LEU A 73 0.46 -11.06 -12.23
CA LEU A 73 0.87 -10.13 -13.30
C LEU A 73 0.74 -8.67 -12.86
N ARG A 74 1.71 -7.83 -13.27
CA ARG A 74 1.71 -6.38 -13.00
C ARG A 74 0.77 -5.64 -13.96
N LYS A 75 0.35 -4.44 -13.55
CA LYS A 75 -0.51 -3.55 -14.34
C LYS A 75 0.09 -3.28 -15.73
N GLY A 76 -0.52 -3.84 -16.78
CA GLY A 76 -0.11 -3.69 -18.18
C GLY A 76 0.23 -5.00 -18.89
N GLU A 77 0.39 -6.09 -18.15
CA GLU A 77 0.59 -7.42 -18.74
C GLU A 77 -0.75 -8.03 -19.18
N ILE A 78 -0.80 -8.46 -20.43
CA ILE A 78 -1.96 -9.09 -21.05
C ILE A 78 -1.83 -10.61 -20.83
N ASP A 79 -2.93 -11.25 -20.44
CA ASP A 79 -2.99 -12.70 -20.32
C ASP A 79 -2.93 -13.33 -21.72
N GLU A 80 -1.81 -13.96 -22.05
CA GLU A 80 -1.60 -14.66 -23.33
C GLU A 80 -2.64 -15.76 -23.60
N ARG A 81 -3.41 -16.22 -22.60
CA ARG A 81 -4.44 -17.26 -22.75
C ARG A 81 -5.84 -16.73 -23.05
N THR A 82 -6.05 -15.40 -23.10
CA THR A 82 -7.34 -14.82 -23.49
C THR A 82 -7.41 -14.55 -25.01
N VAL A 83 -6.38 -14.93 -25.76
CA VAL A 83 -6.25 -14.70 -27.22
C VAL A 83 -6.27 -16.01 -28.03
N ALA A 84 -6.67 -17.13 -27.42
CA ALA A 84 -6.85 -18.42 -28.10
C ALA A 84 -8.33 -18.79 -28.25
#